data_AF-A0A958JZT1-F1
#
_entry.id   AF-A0A958JZT1-F1
#
_cell.length_a   1.000
_cell.length_b   1.000
_cell.length_c   1.000
_cell.angle_alpha   90.00
_cell.angle_beta   90.00
_cell.angle_gamma   90.00
#
_symmetry.space_group_name_H-M   'P 1'
#
loop_
_entity.id
_entity.type
_entity.pdbx_description
1 polymer ?
#
loop_
_entity_poly.entity_id
_entity_poly.type
_entity_poly.pdbx_seq_one_letter_code
_entity_poly.pdbx_strand_id
1 'polypeptide(L)'
;IEDACSVANYIHFSIKNIRTSPRFSSKIHQRQHFTRELKLTKTLVSAFRSVLHDYQKNLSDQLATTLETLNVIDENISFSLEREWIKPLESQMLHEDALLRKSIQDFLSQELQYRERFTFLRAQPKGMTTEEKKEIFSYRLGLLKKFVQRNLYLDVTYETNNSYLVQSAAMFAAGIAAAFAYSIELLNRGHYRMDWSYDAGLLLFLSTFAYIIKDRIKDVIKSLFAKHFSSFDLRRNISLPSVSKKPFAHSLESVKVCRSKEIPKQILKKRNRTLLKGMKRHKHETVIYYSKLLSINWNVIQQPDRPPHNIIKEIHRFNLSKMFERMDNPVKSMKFYDPVTQQVVERTIPKVYHLNVVLSFTPVKGRKKTPIGKPSICKARLILNKEGIKRVEIDD
;
A
#
# COMPACT_ATOMS: atom_id res chain seq x y z
N ILE A 1 20.17 6.70 18.14
CA ILE A 1 19.99 6.01 16.82
C ILE A 1 18.76 6.54 16.09
N GLU A 2 17.57 6.57 16.71
CA GLU A 2 16.34 7.06 16.06
C GLU A 2 16.44 8.52 15.61
N ASP A 3 17.06 9.38 16.41
CA ASP A 3 17.33 10.77 16.02
C ASP A 3 18.27 10.85 14.82
N ALA A 4 19.32 10.03 14.78
CA ALA A 4 20.23 9.96 13.64
C ALA A 4 19.52 9.47 12.36
N CYS A 5 18.65 8.45 12.46
CA CYS A 5 17.80 8.04 11.34
C CYS A 5 16.82 9.15 10.92
N SER A 6 16.28 9.91 11.87
CA SER A 6 15.38 11.04 11.59
C SER A 6 16.10 12.16 10.87
N VAL A 7 17.30 12.53 11.32
CA VAL A 7 18.19 13.49 10.64
C VAL A 7 18.56 12.99 9.25
N ALA A 8 18.93 11.72 9.09
CA ALA A 8 19.24 11.14 7.79
C ALA A 8 18.04 11.13 6.84
N ASN A 9 16.84 10.84 7.33
CA ASN A 9 15.62 10.96 6.55
C ASN A 9 15.28 12.40 6.21
N TYR A 10 15.53 13.35 7.11
CA TYR A 10 15.39 14.77 6.83
C TYR A 10 16.36 15.22 5.73
N ILE A 11 17.63 14.83 5.82
CA ILE A 11 18.65 15.08 4.79
C ILE A 11 18.20 14.45 3.46
N HIS A 12 17.84 13.16 3.46
CA HIS A 12 17.33 12.46 2.27
C HIS A 12 16.10 13.13 1.65
N PHE A 13 15.13 13.55 2.47
CA PHE A 13 13.92 14.23 2.00
C PHE A 13 14.21 15.62 1.45
N SER A 14 15.11 16.37 2.10
CA SER A 14 15.56 17.68 1.65
C SER A 14 16.25 17.57 0.28
N ILE A 15 17.18 16.62 0.13
CA ILE A 15 17.87 16.35 -1.13
C ILE A 15 16.89 15.85 -2.21
N LYS A 16 15.96 14.95 -1.88
CA LYS A 16 14.96 14.45 -2.83
C LYS A 16 14.01 15.55 -3.32
N ASN A 17 13.74 16.54 -2.48
CA ASN A 17 12.92 17.70 -2.83
C ASN A 17 13.70 18.80 -3.54
N ILE A 18 14.96 18.57 -3.92
CA ILE A 18 15.63 19.34 -4.98
C ILE A 18 14.81 19.11 -6.25
N ARG A 19 13.76 19.91 -6.40
CA ARG A 19 12.88 19.85 -7.56
C ARG A 19 13.73 20.30 -8.74
N THR A 20 13.84 19.44 -9.75
CA THR A 20 13.98 19.88 -11.13
C THR A 20 12.68 20.60 -11.47
N SER A 21 12.50 21.86 -11.03
CA SER A 21 11.23 22.54 -11.22
C SER A 21 10.91 22.65 -12.72
N PRO A 22 9.69 22.32 -13.17
CA PRO A 22 9.33 22.25 -14.58
C PRO A 22 8.74 23.55 -15.14
N ARG A 23 8.91 23.73 -16.45
CA ARG A 23 8.14 24.54 -17.42
C ARG A 23 8.03 26.07 -17.29
N PHE A 24 8.23 26.71 -16.14
CA PHE A 24 7.93 28.17 -16.02
C PHE A 24 8.91 29.06 -15.24
N SER A 25 10.09 28.59 -14.81
CA SER A 25 11.10 29.50 -14.21
C SER A 25 12.21 29.84 -15.20
N SER A 26 12.67 31.10 -15.19
CA SER A 26 13.77 31.55 -16.06
C SER A 26 15.08 30.82 -15.72
N LYS A 27 15.94 30.59 -16.71
CA LYS A 27 17.24 29.87 -16.56
C LYS A 27 18.08 30.40 -15.39
N ILE A 28 18.04 31.71 -15.13
CA ILE A 28 18.74 32.39 -14.03
C ILE A 28 18.24 31.93 -12.66
N HIS A 29 16.92 31.80 -12.47
CA HIS A 29 16.34 31.37 -11.20
C HIS A 29 16.64 29.89 -10.92
N GLN A 30 16.70 29.07 -11.97
CA GLN A 30 17.09 27.66 -11.83
C GLN A 30 18.56 27.49 -11.46
N ARG A 31 19.48 28.26 -12.09
CA ARG A 31 20.90 28.28 -11.73
C ARG A 31 21.11 28.64 -10.25
N GLN A 32 20.53 29.76 -9.83
CA GLN A 32 20.64 30.21 -8.44
C GLN A 32 20.07 29.20 -7.44
N HIS A 33 18.96 28.55 -7.79
CA HIS A 33 18.38 27.48 -6.99
C HIS A 33 19.36 26.31 -6.82
N PHE A 34 19.89 25.74 -7.90
CA PHE A 34 20.83 24.62 -7.80
C PHE A 34 22.13 24.96 -7.09
N THR A 35 22.69 26.16 -7.29
CA THR A 35 23.88 26.61 -6.57
C THR A 35 23.62 26.71 -5.06
N ARG A 36 22.46 27.25 -4.65
CA ARG A 36 22.06 27.33 -3.24
C ARG A 36 21.85 25.94 -2.65
N GLU A 37 21.12 25.07 -3.34
CA GLU A 37 20.88 23.68 -2.91
C GLU A 37 22.19 22.89 -2.78
N LEU A 38 23.14 23.06 -3.71
CA LEU A 38 24.45 22.41 -3.64
C LEU A 38 25.23 22.89 -2.42
N LYS A 39 25.23 24.21 -2.15
CA LYS A 39 25.89 24.78 -0.97
C LYS A 39 25.26 24.26 0.32
N LEU A 40 23.93 24.27 0.42
CA LEU A 40 23.20 23.76 1.58
C LEU A 40 23.48 22.27 1.81
N THR A 41 23.45 21.48 0.74
CA THR A 41 23.75 20.04 0.81
C THR A 41 25.17 19.81 1.33
N LYS A 42 26.17 20.53 0.79
CA LYS A 42 27.55 20.45 1.27
C LYS A 42 27.67 20.78 2.77
N THR A 43 27.03 21.87 3.21
CA THR A 43 27.05 22.29 4.62
C THR A 43 26.36 21.26 5.55
N LEU A 44 25.22 20.71 5.15
CA LEU A 44 24.50 19.72 5.93
C LEU A 44 25.30 18.42 6.07
N VAL A 45 25.87 17.94 4.97
CA VAL A 45 26.68 16.72 4.96
C VAL A 45 27.97 16.92 5.77
N SER A 46 28.63 18.08 5.65
CA SER A 46 29.83 18.37 6.46
C SER A 46 29.51 18.46 7.94
N ALA A 47 28.37 19.07 8.33
CA ALA A 47 27.95 19.15 9.72
C ALA A 47 27.58 17.77 10.30
N PHE A 48 26.91 16.93 9.52
CA PHE A 48 26.62 15.56 9.93
C PHE A 48 27.91 14.75 10.13
N ARG A 49 28.85 14.85 9.18
CA ARG A 49 30.12 14.12 9.23
C ARG A 49 31.08 14.63 10.29
N SER A 50 31.07 15.92 10.64
CA SER A 50 31.87 16.44 11.76
C SER A 50 31.38 15.85 13.07
N VAL A 51 30.05 15.80 13.28
CA VAL A 51 29.46 15.14 14.45
C VAL A 51 29.85 13.66 14.47
N LEU A 52 29.74 12.95 13.35
CA LEU A 52 30.13 11.54 13.26
C LEU A 52 31.61 11.33 13.64
N HIS A 53 32.50 12.18 13.15
CA HIS A 53 33.93 12.13 13.46
C HIS A 53 34.20 12.37 14.95
N ASP A 54 33.52 13.34 15.56
CA ASP A 54 33.64 13.60 17.01
C ASP A 54 33.16 12.42 17.85
N TYR A 55 32.08 11.74 17.42
CA TYR A 55 31.62 10.49 18.03
C TYR A 55 32.64 9.36 17.89
N GLN A 56 33.24 9.19 16.70
CA GLN A 56 34.26 8.17 16.46
C GLN A 56 35.51 8.40 17.33
N LYS A 57 35.93 9.65 17.51
CA LYS A 57 37.14 9.98 18.29
C LYS A 57 36.96 9.82 19.80
N ASN A 58 35.78 10.17 20.32
CA ASN A 58 35.57 10.28 21.77
C ASN A 58 34.86 9.07 22.41
N LEU A 59 34.17 8.25 21.62
CA LEU A 59 33.24 7.21 22.13
C LEU A 59 33.40 5.84 21.43
N SER A 60 34.51 5.59 20.72
CA SER A 60 34.74 4.35 19.95
C SER A 60 34.56 3.07 20.75
N ASP A 61 35.10 3.05 21.97
CA ASP A 61 35.27 1.80 22.71
C ASP A 61 34.04 1.45 23.56
N GLN A 62 33.19 2.42 23.89
CA GLN A 62 32.01 2.21 24.73
C GLN A 62 30.72 1.96 23.94
N LEU A 63 30.68 2.30 22.64
CA LEU A 63 29.45 2.32 21.84
C LEU A 63 29.65 1.80 20.40
N ALA A 64 30.46 0.75 20.21
CA ALA A 64 30.76 0.16 18.90
C ALA A 64 29.51 -0.09 18.02
N THR A 65 28.44 -0.66 18.58
CA THR A 65 27.16 -0.91 17.86
C THR A 65 26.50 0.38 17.35
N THR A 66 26.64 1.48 18.09
CA THR A 66 26.08 2.78 17.69
C THR A 66 26.87 3.39 16.54
N LEU A 67 28.20 3.23 16.55
CA LEU A 67 29.05 3.68 15.46
C LEU A 67 28.84 2.90 14.17
N GLU A 68 28.69 1.58 14.24
CA GLU A 68 28.30 0.77 13.09
C GLU A 68 26.96 1.24 12.49
N THR A 69 25.99 1.54 13.34
CA THR A 69 24.70 2.07 12.93
C THR A 69 24.81 3.43 12.25
N LEU A 70 25.63 4.33 12.78
CA LEU A 70 25.87 5.65 12.19
C LEU A 70 26.62 5.55 10.85
N ASN A 71 27.56 4.63 10.73
CA ASN A 71 28.25 4.34 9.47
C ASN A 71 27.28 3.83 8.39
N VAL A 72 26.33 2.96 8.75
CA VAL A 72 25.24 2.52 7.86
C VAL A 72 24.35 3.69 7.41
N ILE A 73 24.11 4.65 8.31
CA ILE A 73 23.35 5.86 7.99
C ILE A 73 24.12 6.76 7.02
N ASP A 74 25.41 7.00 7.26
CA ASP A 74 26.27 7.79 6.37
C ASP A 74 26.41 7.15 4.98
N GLU A 75 26.56 5.83 4.91
CA GLU A 75 26.54 5.06 3.65
C GLU A 75 25.26 5.33 2.84
N ASN A 76 24.09 5.31 3.49
CA ASN A 76 22.82 5.61 2.83
C ASN A 76 22.69 7.08 2.38
N ILE A 77 23.20 8.03 3.18
CA ILE A 77 23.26 9.46 2.81
C ILE A 77 24.12 9.62 1.57
N SER A 78 25.30 9.02 1.59
CA SER A 78 26.27 9.03 0.50
C SER A 78 25.65 8.54 -0.83
N PHE A 79 24.99 7.37 -0.83
CA PHE A 79 24.28 6.85 -2.03
C PHE A 79 23.09 7.71 -2.44
N SER A 80 22.40 8.32 -1.48
CA SER A 80 21.29 9.23 -1.78
C SER A 80 21.76 10.50 -2.46
N LEU A 81 22.90 11.07 -2.06
CA LEU A 81 23.49 12.26 -2.68
C LEU A 81 23.79 12.02 -4.16
N GLU A 82 24.48 10.94 -4.48
CA GLU A 82 24.82 10.61 -5.87
C GLU A 82 23.56 10.45 -6.73
N ARG A 83 22.59 9.63 -6.28
CA ARG A 83 21.36 9.39 -7.03
C ARG A 83 20.58 10.69 -7.34
N GLU A 84 20.52 11.61 -6.38
CA GLU A 84 19.74 12.83 -6.55
C GLU A 84 20.51 13.90 -7.37
N TRP A 85 21.84 13.99 -7.23
CA TRP A 85 22.68 14.94 -7.98
C TRP A 85 23.03 14.49 -9.40
N ILE A 86 22.82 13.22 -9.75
CA ILE A 86 22.87 12.75 -11.15
C ILE A 86 21.70 13.33 -11.97
N LYS A 87 20.50 13.47 -11.38
CA LYS A 87 19.30 13.93 -12.13
C LYS A 87 19.48 15.32 -12.76
N PRO A 88 20.05 16.33 -12.06
CA PRO A 88 20.41 17.59 -12.69
C PRO A 88 21.42 17.42 -13.84
N LEU A 89 22.42 16.55 -13.72
CA LEU A 89 23.43 16.34 -14.77
C LEU A 89 22.84 15.77 -16.07
N GLU A 90 21.79 14.95 -15.97
CA GLU A 90 21.03 14.42 -17.11
C GLU A 90 20.06 15.46 -17.71
N SER A 91 19.83 16.58 -17.03
CA SER A 91 18.92 17.62 -17.51
C SER A 91 19.56 18.47 -18.63
N GLN A 92 18.79 18.70 -19.70
CA GLN A 92 19.24 19.48 -20.87
C GLN A 92 19.80 20.87 -20.51
N MET A 93 19.35 21.49 -19.41
CA MET A 93 19.79 22.82 -18.99
C MET A 93 21.26 22.86 -18.54
N LEU A 94 21.74 21.80 -17.89
CA LEU A 94 23.11 21.73 -17.36
C LEU A 94 24.17 21.48 -18.46
N HIS A 95 23.73 21.24 -19.69
CA HIS A 95 24.63 21.27 -20.85
C HIS A 95 25.12 22.68 -21.19
N GLU A 96 24.36 23.72 -20.84
CA GLU A 96 24.71 25.11 -21.17
C GLU A 96 25.53 25.82 -20.07
N ASP A 97 25.44 25.39 -18.80
CA ASP A 97 26.19 25.97 -17.67
C ASP A 97 27.37 25.08 -17.24
N ALA A 98 28.51 25.28 -17.89
CA ALA A 98 29.74 24.52 -17.64
C ALA A 98 30.27 24.65 -16.19
N LEU A 99 30.07 25.80 -15.54
CA LEU A 99 30.59 26.04 -14.19
C LEU A 99 29.79 25.29 -13.12
N LEU A 100 28.45 25.32 -13.22
CA LEU A 100 27.59 24.56 -12.32
C LEU A 100 27.78 23.06 -12.51
N ARG A 101 27.88 22.62 -13.78
CA ARG A 101 28.16 21.22 -14.12
C ARG A 101 29.46 20.74 -13.48
N LYS A 102 30.55 21.50 -13.64
CA LYS A 102 31.84 21.18 -13.02
C LYS A 102 31.73 21.12 -11.49
N SER A 103 31.03 22.07 -10.88
CA SER A 103 30.84 22.10 -9.42
C SER A 103 30.09 20.86 -8.88
N ILE A 104 29.12 20.35 -9.63
CA ILE A 104 28.39 19.11 -9.29
C ILE A 104 29.29 17.89 -9.53
N GLN A 105 30.03 17.85 -10.64
CA GLN A 105 30.98 16.77 -10.93
C GLN A 105 32.09 16.68 -9.87
N ASP A 106 32.63 17.81 -9.43
CA ASP A 106 33.63 17.88 -8.37
C ASP A 106 33.05 17.37 -7.04
N PHE A 107 31.81 17.74 -6.72
CA PHE A 107 31.12 17.23 -5.53
C PHE A 107 30.88 15.71 -5.58
N LEU A 108 30.41 15.19 -6.71
CA LEU A 108 30.22 13.75 -6.89
C LEU A 108 31.57 12.99 -6.83
N SER A 109 32.62 13.58 -7.39
CA SER A 109 33.97 12.98 -7.37
C SER A 109 34.54 12.94 -5.94
N GLN A 110 34.32 14.00 -5.15
CA GLN A 110 34.65 14.01 -3.73
C GLN A 110 33.89 12.94 -2.95
N GLU A 111 32.61 12.77 -3.26
CA GLU A 111 31.76 11.76 -2.61
C GLU A 111 32.18 10.32 -2.96
N LEU A 112 32.58 10.09 -4.21
CA LEU A 112 33.16 8.80 -4.64
C LEU A 112 34.47 8.50 -3.92
N GLN A 113 35.40 9.47 -3.85
CA GLN A 113 36.66 9.32 -3.10
C GLN A 113 36.41 9.08 -1.61
N TYR A 114 35.40 9.73 -1.03
CA TYR A 114 35.00 9.52 0.36
C TYR A 114 34.59 8.06 0.60
N ARG A 115 33.74 7.48 -0.25
CA ARG A 115 33.31 6.07 -0.12
C ARG A 115 34.47 5.09 -0.24
N GLU A 116 35.45 5.38 -1.11
CA GLU A 116 36.63 4.54 -1.28
C GLU A 116 37.48 4.47 0.00
N ARG A 117 37.60 5.60 0.73
CA ARG A 117 38.36 5.68 1.98
C ARG A 117 37.68 4.95 3.14
N PHE A 118 36.35 5.00 3.22
CA PHE A 118 35.57 4.41 4.31
C PHE A 118 35.05 2.99 4.02
N THR A 119 35.56 2.35 2.97
CA THR A 119 35.27 0.95 2.60
C THR A 119 33.78 0.59 2.52
N PHE A 120 32.92 1.57 2.24
CA PHE A 120 31.48 1.41 2.03
C PHE A 120 31.19 0.72 0.69
N LEU A 121 31.59 -0.55 0.55
CA LEU A 121 31.55 -1.34 -0.68
C LEU A 121 32.27 -0.68 -1.88
N ARG A 122 33.30 -1.35 -2.39
CA ARG A 122 33.91 -1.08 -3.71
C ARG A 122 32.97 -1.42 -4.88
N ALA A 123 31.72 -1.01 -4.81
CA ALA A 123 30.70 -1.28 -5.81
C ALA A 123 30.65 -0.12 -6.81
N GLN A 124 31.77 0.13 -7.49
CA GLN A 124 31.74 0.96 -8.69
C GLN A 124 31.06 0.18 -9.83
N PRO A 125 30.21 0.82 -10.65
CA PRO A 125 29.63 0.20 -11.85
C PRO A 125 30.71 -0.37 -12.79
N LYS A 126 31.87 0.29 -12.87
CA LYS A 126 33.01 -0.13 -13.71
C LYS A 126 33.70 -1.42 -13.26
N GLY A 127 33.49 -1.88 -12.03
CA GLY A 127 34.08 -3.11 -11.48
C GLY A 127 33.10 -4.30 -11.37
N MET A 128 31.84 -4.11 -11.76
CA MET A 128 30.79 -5.14 -11.72
C MET A 128 30.80 -5.98 -13.00
N THR A 129 31.80 -6.85 -13.13
CA THR A 129 31.88 -7.81 -14.25
C THR A 129 30.97 -9.02 -14.04
N THR A 130 30.60 -9.34 -12.81
CA THR A 130 29.79 -10.52 -12.45
C THR A 130 28.38 -10.13 -11.99
N GLU A 131 27.35 -10.87 -12.42
CA GLU A 131 25.96 -10.68 -11.98
C GLU A 131 25.79 -10.73 -10.45
N GLU A 132 26.54 -11.60 -9.77
CA GLU A 132 26.56 -11.69 -8.31
C GLU A 132 26.90 -10.37 -7.61
N LYS A 133 27.88 -9.61 -8.14
CA LYS A 133 28.27 -8.31 -7.57
C LYS A 133 27.17 -7.27 -7.76
N LYS A 134 26.43 -7.32 -8.87
CA LYS A 134 25.28 -6.43 -9.13
C LYS A 134 24.14 -6.75 -8.16
N GLU A 135 23.89 -8.02 -7.92
CA GLU A 135 22.87 -8.48 -6.97
C GLU A 135 23.18 -8.03 -5.54
N ILE A 136 24.40 -8.29 -5.06
CA ILE A 136 24.84 -7.89 -3.70
C ILE A 136 24.70 -6.37 -3.51
N PHE A 137 25.07 -5.59 -4.52
CA PHE A 137 24.93 -4.14 -4.46
C PHE A 137 23.46 -3.69 -4.40
N SER A 138 22.62 -4.23 -5.28
CA SER A 138 21.18 -3.95 -5.28
C SER A 138 20.54 -4.33 -3.94
N TYR A 139 20.93 -5.48 -3.40
CA TYR A 139 20.48 -5.97 -2.11
C TYR A 139 20.91 -5.04 -0.96
N ARG A 140 22.18 -4.63 -0.91
CA ARG A 140 22.69 -3.68 0.10
C ARG A 140 21.92 -2.36 0.05
N LEU A 141 21.77 -1.75 -1.13
CA LEU A 141 21.00 -0.52 -1.28
C LEU A 141 19.56 -0.66 -0.74
N GLY A 142 18.95 -1.83 -0.97
CA GLY A 142 17.65 -2.17 -0.41
C GLY A 142 17.66 -2.21 1.13
N LEU A 143 18.68 -2.82 1.74
CA LEU A 143 18.84 -2.89 3.19
C LEU A 143 19.08 -1.52 3.83
N LEU A 144 20.00 -0.73 3.29
CA LEU A 144 20.31 0.63 3.75
C LEU A 144 19.05 1.49 3.79
N LYS A 145 18.29 1.48 2.70
CA LYS A 145 17.04 2.21 2.59
C LYS A 145 16.01 1.75 3.63
N LYS A 146 15.81 0.43 3.78
CA LYS A 146 14.89 -0.13 4.78
C LYS A 146 15.30 0.26 6.20
N PHE A 147 16.60 0.22 6.49
CA PHE A 147 17.15 0.55 7.79
C PHE A 147 16.87 2.01 8.16
N VAL A 148 17.28 2.95 7.31
CA VAL A 148 17.10 4.39 7.58
C VAL A 148 15.62 4.78 7.61
N GLN A 149 14.80 4.24 6.69
CA GLN A 149 13.38 4.60 6.60
C GLN A 149 12.48 3.88 7.61
N ARG A 150 13.00 2.93 8.41
CA ARG A 150 12.19 2.12 9.34
C ARG A 150 11.34 2.98 10.28
N ASN A 151 11.88 4.09 10.78
CA ASN A 151 11.17 5.02 11.67
C ASN A 151 10.07 5.85 10.98
N LEU A 152 10.02 5.86 9.64
CA LEU A 152 8.96 6.50 8.87
C LEU A 152 7.78 5.56 8.58
N TYR A 153 7.99 4.25 8.71
CA TYR A 153 6.93 3.26 8.50
C TYR A 153 6.19 3.00 9.81
N LEU A 154 4.87 3.02 9.73
CA LEU A 154 4.01 2.67 10.85
C LEU A 154 3.95 1.14 10.98
N ASP A 155 3.98 0.65 12.22
CA ASP A 155 3.81 -0.77 12.50
C ASP A 155 2.33 -1.13 12.37
N VAL A 156 2.03 -2.03 11.44
CA VAL A 156 0.67 -2.47 11.16
C VAL A 156 0.54 -3.94 11.57
N THR A 157 -0.28 -4.19 12.58
CA THR A 157 -0.60 -5.54 13.04
C THR A 157 -2.03 -5.91 12.63
N TYR A 158 -2.21 -7.17 12.25
CA TYR A 158 -3.51 -7.72 11.92
C TYR A 158 -4.17 -8.23 13.20
N GLU A 159 -5.39 -7.77 13.47
CA GLU A 159 -6.22 -8.46 14.44
C GLU A 159 -6.94 -9.59 13.73
N THR A 160 -6.75 -10.81 14.21
CA THR A 160 -7.57 -11.93 13.79
C THR A 160 -9.01 -11.65 14.19
N ASN A 161 -9.93 -11.92 13.25
CA ASN A 161 -11.33 -11.58 13.39
C ASN A 161 -11.87 -12.12 14.72
N ASN A 162 -12.61 -11.29 15.45
CA ASN A 162 -12.89 -11.39 16.89
C ASN A 162 -13.25 -12.81 17.35
N SER A 163 -12.24 -13.54 17.85
CA SER A 163 -12.34 -14.96 18.25
C SER A 163 -13.45 -15.16 19.28
N TYR A 164 -13.67 -14.18 20.15
CA TYR A 164 -14.76 -14.19 21.14
C TYR A 164 -16.16 -14.28 20.53
N LEU A 165 -16.42 -13.63 19.40
CA LEU A 165 -17.75 -13.67 18.77
C LEU A 165 -18.00 -15.01 18.09
N VAL A 166 -16.99 -15.56 17.42
CA VAL A 166 -17.05 -16.90 16.84
C VAL A 166 -17.22 -17.95 17.94
N GLN A 167 -16.49 -17.81 19.04
CA GLN A 167 -16.61 -18.67 20.22
C GLN A 167 -17.98 -18.55 20.89
N SER A 168 -18.54 -17.34 21.01
CA SER A 168 -19.87 -17.13 21.59
C SER A 168 -20.98 -17.76 20.74
N ALA A 169 -20.90 -17.58 19.42
CA ALA A 169 -21.82 -18.25 18.49
C ALA A 169 -21.66 -19.78 18.52
N ALA A 170 -20.43 -20.28 18.68
CA ALA A 170 -20.17 -21.71 18.84
C ALA A 170 -20.73 -22.26 20.16
N MET A 171 -20.60 -21.52 21.26
CA MET A 171 -21.18 -21.88 22.56
C MET A 171 -22.72 -21.90 22.50
N PHE A 172 -23.35 -20.91 21.86
CA PHE A 172 -24.80 -20.88 21.67
C PHE A 172 -25.30 -22.04 20.79
N ALA A 173 -24.61 -22.32 19.69
CA ALA A 173 -24.91 -23.47 18.84
C ALA A 173 -24.76 -24.81 19.60
N ALA A 174 -23.72 -24.93 20.44
CA ALA A 174 -23.51 -26.10 21.28
C ALA A 174 -24.63 -26.26 22.32
N GLY A 175 -25.11 -25.17 22.92
CA GLY A 175 -26.24 -25.18 23.86
C GLY A 175 -27.54 -25.67 23.21
N ILE A 176 -27.87 -25.18 22.01
CA ILE A 176 -29.04 -25.65 21.24
C ILE A 176 -28.90 -27.13 20.89
N ALA A 177 -27.70 -27.55 20.44
CA ALA A 177 -27.43 -28.94 20.12
C ALA A 177 -27.58 -29.88 21.33
N ALA A 178 -27.10 -29.45 22.50
CA ALA A 178 -27.21 -30.21 23.75
C ALA A 178 -28.67 -30.30 24.23
N ALA A 179 -29.42 -29.20 24.18
CA ALA A 179 -30.85 -29.19 24.53
C ALA A 179 -31.65 -30.14 23.62
N PHE A 180 -31.32 -30.17 22.33
CA PHE A 180 -31.96 -31.06 21.37
C PHE A 180 -31.61 -32.53 21.59
N ALA A 181 -30.32 -32.85 21.85
CA ALA A 181 -29.89 -34.21 22.19
C ALA A 181 -30.54 -34.71 23.50
N TYR A 182 -30.58 -33.86 24.51
CA TYR A 182 -31.24 -34.17 25.79
C TYR A 182 -32.75 -34.38 25.62
N SER A 183 -33.41 -33.62 24.74
CA SER A 183 -34.84 -33.81 24.46
C SER A 183 -35.14 -35.18 23.86
N ILE A 184 -34.28 -35.67 22.95
CA ILE A 184 -34.40 -37.01 22.37
C ILE A 184 -34.12 -38.09 23.41
N GLU A 185 -33.11 -37.88 24.26
CA GLU A 185 -32.81 -38.79 25.35
C GLU A 185 -33.97 -38.86 26.37
N LEU A 186 -34.61 -37.72 26.66
CA LEU A 186 -35.77 -37.64 27.53
C LEU A 186 -36.99 -38.33 26.91
N LEU A 187 -37.21 -38.19 25.59
CA LEU A 187 -38.25 -38.92 24.86
C LEU A 187 -37.99 -40.44 24.90
N ASN A 188 -36.73 -40.87 24.78
CA ASN A 188 -36.34 -42.28 24.90
C ASN A 188 -36.48 -42.83 26.33
N ARG A 189 -36.33 -41.99 27.35
CA ARG A 189 -36.47 -42.37 28.78
C ARG A 189 -37.92 -42.32 29.28
N GLY A 190 -38.75 -41.48 28.68
CA GLY A 190 -40.05 -41.06 29.23
C GLY A 190 -41.20 -42.04 29.01
N HIS A 191 -41.30 -42.69 27.86
CA HIS A 191 -42.37 -43.67 27.67
C HIS A 191 -42.00 -44.76 26.66
N TYR A 192 -42.27 -45.98 27.12
CA TYR A 192 -42.57 -47.20 26.37
C TYR A 192 -41.49 -48.28 26.24
N ARG A 193 -41.79 -49.40 26.92
CA ARG A 193 -41.49 -50.75 26.45
C ARG A 193 -42.24 -50.94 25.12
N MET A 194 -41.62 -50.67 23.97
CA MET A 194 -42.24 -50.83 22.65
C MET A 194 -41.54 -51.90 21.82
N ASP A 195 -42.35 -52.64 21.07
CA ASP A 195 -41.98 -53.83 20.34
C ASP A 195 -40.94 -53.55 19.25
N TRP A 196 -39.99 -54.47 19.13
CA TRP A 196 -38.68 -54.30 18.50
C TRP A 196 -38.66 -54.15 16.96
N SER A 197 -39.82 -54.16 16.28
CA SER A 197 -39.87 -54.24 14.79
C SER A 197 -40.24 -52.95 14.05
N TYR A 198 -41.08 -52.06 14.61
CA TYR A 198 -41.54 -50.86 13.89
C TYR A 198 -41.04 -49.54 14.53
N ASP A 199 -40.95 -49.48 15.86
CA ASP A 199 -40.54 -48.24 16.55
C ASP A 199 -39.02 -48.05 16.61
N ALA A 200 -38.24 -49.13 16.54
CA ALA A 200 -36.78 -49.06 16.50
C ALA A 200 -36.25 -48.35 15.24
N GLY A 201 -36.89 -48.59 14.09
CA GLY A 201 -36.58 -47.91 12.84
C GLY A 201 -36.91 -46.41 12.90
N LEU A 202 -38.02 -46.05 13.53
CA LEU A 202 -38.42 -44.66 13.73
C LEU A 202 -37.50 -43.92 14.71
N LEU A 203 -37.03 -44.58 15.78
CA LEU A 203 -36.05 -44.03 16.72
C LEU A 203 -34.66 -43.86 16.09
N LEU A 204 -34.18 -44.84 15.32
CA LEU A 204 -32.94 -44.72 14.57
C LEU A 204 -33.02 -43.62 13.52
N PHE A 205 -34.16 -43.52 12.83
CA PHE A 205 -34.43 -42.44 11.88
C PHE A 205 -34.44 -41.08 12.58
N LEU A 206 -35.15 -40.94 13.70
CA LEU A 206 -35.26 -39.68 14.44
C LEU A 206 -33.91 -39.26 15.04
N SER A 207 -33.14 -40.21 15.57
CA SER A 207 -31.77 -40.00 16.08
C SER A 207 -30.81 -39.57 14.96
N THR A 208 -30.85 -40.24 13.80
CA THR A 208 -30.04 -39.89 12.64
C THR A 208 -30.43 -38.53 12.07
N PHE A 209 -31.73 -38.28 11.93
CA PHE A 209 -32.27 -37.00 11.45
C PHE A 209 -31.92 -35.86 12.41
N ALA A 210 -31.94 -36.14 13.71
CA ALA A 210 -31.53 -35.20 14.73
C ALA A 210 -30.04 -34.85 14.68
N TYR A 211 -29.20 -35.84 14.42
CA TYR A 211 -27.77 -35.62 14.21
C TYR A 211 -27.51 -34.72 12.98
N ILE A 212 -28.22 -34.96 11.87
CA ILE A 212 -28.14 -34.12 10.67
C ILE A 212 -28.61 -32.70 10.96
N ILE A 213 -29.71 -32.53 11.70
CA ILE A 213 -30.23 -31.22 12.11
C ILE A 213 -29.22 -30.49 13.00
N LYS A 214 -28.58 -31.18 13.95
CA LYS A 214 -27.53 -30.61 14.81
C LYS A 214 -26.39 -30.02 13.99
N ASP A 215 -25.91 -30.74 12.99
CA ASP A 215 -24.83 -30.25 12.11
C ASP A 215 -25.29 -29.08 11.24
N ARG A 216 -26.51 -29.14 10.70
CA ARG A 216 -27.05 -28.05 9.87
C ARG A 216 -27.35 -26.78 10.67
N ILE A 217 -27.87 -26.89 11.89
CA ILE A 217 -28.10 -25.73 12.78
C ILE A 217 -26.77 -25.04 13.09
N LYS A 218 -25.71 -25.82 13.41
CA LYS A 218 -24.38 -25.27 13.68
C LYS A 218 -23.83 -24.49 12.48
N ASP A 219 -23.97 -25.04 11.26
CA ASP A 219 -23.52 -24.39 10.03
C ASP A 219 -24.36 -23.16 9.66
N VAL A 220 -25.68 -23.22 9.82
CA VAL A 220 -26.59 -22.10 9.57
C VAL A 220 -26.33 -20.97 10.55
N ILE A 221 -26.19 -21.25 11.85
CA ILE A 221 -25.85 -20.24 12.86
C ILE A 221 -24.48 -19.63 12.55
N LYS A 222 -23.46 -20.46 12.29
CA LYS A 222 -22.11 -19.97 11.96
C LYS A 222 -22.11 -19.07 10.72
N SER A 223 -22.84 -19.44 9.68
CA SER A 223 -22.94 -18.65 8.44
C SER A 223 -23.78 -17.38 8.59
N LEU A 224 -24.88 -17.42 9.34
CA LEU A 224 -25.71 -16.25 9.64
C LEU A 224 -24.95 -15.21 10.48
N PHE A 225 -24.23 -15.65 11.52
CA PHE A 225 -23.42 -14.76 12.35
C PHE A 225 -22.21 -14.20 11.60
N ALA A 226 -21.52 -15.02 10.80
CA ALA A 226 -20.43 -14.57 9.95
C ALA A 226 -20.89 -13.49 8.95
N LYS A 227 -22.09 -13.66 8.37
CA LYS A 227 -22.66 -12.74 7.38
C LYS A 227 -23.21 -11.43 7.98
N HIS A 228 -23.76 -11.48 9.20
CA HIS A 228 -24.40 -10.32 9.82
C HIS A 228 -23.44 -9.43 10.62
N PHE A 229 -22.39 -9.98 11.23
CA PHE A 229 -21.56 -9.24 12.20
C PHE A 229 -20.18 -8.82 11.69
N SER A 230 -19.69 -9.40 10.60
CA SER A 230 -18.42 -8.99 9.97
C SER A 230 -18.69 -8.02 8.81
N SER A 231 -19.15 -6.79 9.11
CA SER A 231 -19.26 -5.75 8.06
C SER A 231 -17.90 -5.34 7.46
N PHE A 232 -16.81 -5.70 8.14
CA PHE A 232 -15.43 -5.47 7.75
C PHE A 232 -14.68 -6.80 7.69
N ASP A 233 -14.01 -7.06 6.57
CA ASP A 233 -13.26 -8.28 6.31
C ASP A 233 -11.90 -8.28 7.02
N LEU A 234 -11.35 -7.09 7.29
CA LEU A 234 -10.02 -6.92 7.89
C LEU A 234 -10.02 -5.80 8.93
N ARG A 235 -9.44 -6.09 10.10
CA ARG A 235 -9.12 -5.11 11.15
C ARG A 235 -7.62 -5.02 11.33
N ARG A 236 -7.10 -3.79 11.32
CA ARG A 236 -5.68 -3.50 11.47
C ARG A 236 -5.47 -2.50 12.59
N ASN A 237 -4.48 -2.76 13.43
CA ASN A 237 -3.99 -1.84 14.43
C ASN A 237 -2.72 -1.18 13.91
N ILE A 238 -2.62 0.13 14.13
CA ILE A 238 -1.51 0.95 13.66
C ILE A 238 -0.86 1.58 14.88
N SER A 239 0.42 1.26 15.09
CA SER A 239 1.27 1.81 16.15
C SER A 239 2.42 2.60 15.56
N LEU A 240 2.97 3.50 16.38
CA LEU A 240 4.22 4.18 16.05
C LEU A 240 5.38 3.18 16.21
N PRO A 241 6.39 3.24 15.35
CA PRO A 241 7.57 2.41 15.50
C PRO A 241 8.27 2.71 16.84
N SER A 242 8.73 1.65 17.51
CA SER A 242 9.67 1.68 18.64
C SER A 242 9.20 2.27 20.00
N VAL A 243 8.30 3.27 20.02
CA VAL A 243 8.02 4.04 21.25
C VAL A 243 6.82 3.50 22.05
N SER A 244 5.88 2.79 21.43
CA SER A 244 4.68 2.33 22.13
C SER A 244 4.00 1.15 21.43
N LYS A 245 3.77 0.05 22.18
CA LYS A 245 2.86 -1.02 21.74
C LYS A 245 1.40 -0.57 21.67
N LYS A 246 1.07 0.63 22.14
CA LYS A 246 -0.31 1.13 22.13
C LYS A 246 -0.67 1.64 20.73
N PRO A 247 -1.66 1.06 20.05
CA PRO A 247 -2.09 1.55 18.75
C PRO A 247 -2.70 2.95 18.89
N PHE A 248 -2.29 3.85 18.01
CA PHE A 248 -2.88 5.19 17.93
C PHE A 248 -3.99 5.26 16.87
N ALA A 249 -4.01 4.30 15.95
CA ALA A 249 -5.05 4.23 14.92
C ALA A 249 -5.51 2.79 14.67
N HIS A 250 -6.75 2.68 14.21
CA HIS A 250 -7.37 1.43 13.79
C HIS A 250 -7.94 1.60 12.39
N SER A 251 -7.74 0.59 11.55
CA SER A 251 -8.29 0.53 10.20
C SER A 251 -9.22 -0.66 10.06
N LEU A 252 -10.42 -0.39 9.54
CA LEU A 252 -11.42 -1.39 9.21
C LEU A 252 -11.65 -1.38 7.71
N GLU A 253 -11.48 -2.53 7.05
CA GLU A 253 -11.58 -2.64 5.60
C GLU A 253 -12.59 -3.71 5.20
N SER A 254 -13.34 -3.45 4.14
CA SER A 254 -14.26 -4.41 3.52
C SER A 254 -14.18 -4.32 2.00
N VAL A 255 -14.34 -5.46 1.34
CA VAL A 255 -14.50 -5.58 -0.10
C VAL A 255 -15.81 -6.31 -0.39
N LYS A 256 -16.67 -5.69 -1.18
CA LYS A 256 -17.94 -6.29 -1.62
C LYS A 256 -18.05 -6.20 -3.13
N VAL A 257 -18.64 -7.22 -3.74
CA VAL A 257 -19.01 -7.19 -5.15
C VAL A 257 -20.50 -6.83 -5.21
N CYS A 258 -20.81 -5.71 -5.82
CA CYS A 258 -22.16 -5.14 -5.87
C CYS A 258 -22.58 -4.81 -7.31
N ARG A 259 -23.89 -4.68 -7.52
CA ARG A 259 -24.45 -4.24 -8.81
C ARG A 259 -24.49 -2.72 -8.87
N SER A 260 -24.48 -2.16 -10.09
CA SER A 260 -24.55 -0.71 -10.33
C SER A 260 -25.71 0.01 -9.59
N LYS A 261 -26.81 -0.69 -9.29
CA LYS A 261 -27.97 -0.14 -8.57
C LYS A 261 -27.72 0.14 -7.08
N GLU A 262 -26.76 -0.54 -6.47
CA GLU A 262 -26.43 -0.40 -5.04
C GLU A 262 -25.47 0.78 -4.78
N ILE A 263 -24.99 1.44 -5.84
CA ILE A 263 -24.00 2.51 -5.75
C ILE A 263 -24.71 3.87 -5.54
N PRO A 264 -24.20 4.72 -4.64
CA PRO A 264 -24.73 6.07 -4.45
C PRO A 264 -24.82 6.87 -5.76
N LYS A 265 -25.96 7.57 -5.95
CA LYS A 265 -26.24 8.35 -7.17
C LYS A 265 -25.15 9.37 -7.53
N GLN A 266 -24.49 9.95 -6.52
CA GLN A 266 -23.42 10.94 -6.72
C GLN A 266 -22.19 10.33 -7.41
N ILE A 267 -21.78 9.12 -6.99
CA ILE A 267 -20.67 8.36 -7.60
C ILE A 267 -21.03 7.98 -9.04
N LEU A 268 -22.27 7.51 -9.27
CA LEU A 268 -22.76 7.18 -10.62
C LEU A 268 -22.74 8.39 -11.56
N LYS A 269 -23.09 9.60 -11.07
CA LYS A 269 -23.02 10.85 -11.86
C LYS A 269 -21.59 11.16 -12.29
N LYS A 270 -20.61 11.13 -11.39
CA LYS A 270 -19.19 11.36 -11.72
C LYS A 270 -18.64 10.29 -12.68
N ARG A 271 -19.02 9.01 -12.50
CA ARG A 271 -18.67 7.93 -13.43
C ARG A 271 -19.21 8.17 -14.84
N ASN A 272 -20.46 8.62 -14.95
CA ASN A 272 -21.14 8.78 -16.24
C ASN A 272 -20.68 9.98 -17.08
N ARG A 273 -19.95 10.95 -16.51
CA ARG A 273 -19.52 12.16 -17.23
C ARG A 273 -18.68 11.90 -18.49
N THR A 274 -17.95 10.79 -18.54
CA THR A 274 -17.06 10.44 -19.68
C THR A 274 -17.55 9.24 -20.49
N LEU A 275 -18.85 8.93 -20.45
CA LEU A 275 -19.43 8.00 -21.42
C LEU A 275 -19.25 8.58 -22.83
N LEU A 276 -18.73 7.77 -23.76
CA LEU A 276 -18.69 8.12 -25.17
C LEU A 276 -20.11 8.46 -25.61
N LYS A 277 -20.30 9.63 -26.23
CA LYS A 277 -21.61 10.11 -26.71
C LYS A 277 -22.27 9.00 -27.55
N GLY A 278 -23.49 8.60 -27.18
CA GLY A 278 -24.29 7.62 -27.92
C GLY A 278 -24.21 6.16 -27.47
N MET A 279 -23.25 5.77 -26.60
CA MET A 279 -23.21 4.39 -26.08
C MET A 279 -24.12 4.20 -24.86
N LYS A 280 -25.14 3.33 -24.99
CA LYS A 280 -25.95 2.86 -23.86
C LYS A 280 -25.11 1.96 -22.95
N ARG A 281 -25.38 2.03 -21.63
CA ARG A 281 -24.72 1.17 -20.63
C ARG A 281 -24.86 -0.30 -21.03
N HIS A 282 -23.77 -1.06 -20.93
CA HIS A 282 -23.90 -2.52 -20.77
C HIS A 282 -24.77 -2.79 -19.55
N LYS A 283 -25.82 -3.59 -19.71
CA LYS A 283 -26.86 -3.82 -18.69
C LYS A 283 -26.32 -4.53 -17.42
N HIS A 284 -25.10 -5.07 -17.46
CA HIS A 284 -24.50 -5.84 -16.38
C HIS A 284 -23.07 -5.38 -16.12
N GLU A 285 -22.90 -4.32 -15.32
CA GLU A 285 -21.61 -3.91 -14.78
C GLU A 285 -21.49 -4.45 -13.34
N THR A 286 -20.45 -5.25 -13.11
CA THR A 286 -20.07 -5.72 -11.78
C THR A 286 -19.13 -4.70 -11.16
N VAL A 287 -19.43 -4.25 -9.94
CA VAL A 287 -18.63 -3.23 -9.26
C VAL A 287 -18.02 -3.80 -7.99
N ILE A 288 -16.69 -3.66 -7.89
CA ILE A 288 -15.95 -3.96 -6.67
C ILE A 288 -16.00 -2.70 -5.80
N TYR A 289 -16.71 -2.79 -4.69
CA TYR A 289 -16.80 -1.74 -3.67
C TYR A 289 -15.82 -2.04 -2.54
N TYR A 290 -14.74 -1.27 -2.49
CA TYR A 290 -13.80 -1.27 -1.37
C TYR A 290 -14.14 -0.12 -0.43
N SER A 291 -14.33 -0.42 0.85
CA SER A 291 -14.53 0.57 1.90
C SER A 291 -13.47 0.42 2.98
N LYS A 292 -12.87 1.55 3.36
CA LYS A 292 -11.94 1.63 4.48
C LYS A 292 -12.39 2.72 5.44
N LEU A 293 -12.40 2.39 6.72
CA LEU A 293 -12.58 3.35 7.81
C LEU A 293 -11.30 3.40 8.63
N LEU A 294 -10.66 4.56 8.63
CA LEU A 294 -9.47 4.84 9.43
C LEU A 294 -9.85 5.74 10.61
N SER A 295 -9.69 5.22 11.82
CA SER A 295 -9.91 5.95 13.07
C SER A 295 -8.57 6.28 13.70
N ILE A 296 -8.26 7.57 13.87
CA ILE A 296 -6.97 8.06 14.39
C ILE A 296 -7.21 8.79 15.71
N ASN A 297 -6.42 8.47 16.72
CA ASN A 297 -6.35 9.21 17.97
C ASN A 297 -5.18 10.20 17.93
N TRP A 298 -5.47 11.45 17.56
CA TRP A 298 -4.48 12.51 17.44
C TRP A 298 -3.77 12.86 18.75
N ASN A 299 -4.42 12.64 19.90
CA ASN A 299 -3.84 12.92 21.22
C ASN A 299 -2.60 12.05 21.51
N VAL A 300 -2.51 10.87 20.88
CA VAL A 300 -1.34 9.99 21.00
C VAL A 300 -0.20 10.45 20.09
N ILE A 301 -0.49 11.16 19.00
CA ILE A 301 0.52 11.65 18.06
C ILE A 301 1.11 12.99 18.53
N GLN A 302 0.28 13.88 19.07
CA GLN A 302 0.66 15.24 19.48
C GLN A 302 1.38 15.31 20.84
N GLN A 303 1.96 14.22 21.33
CA GLN A 303 2.68 14.24 22.60
C GLN A 303 4.04 14.94 22.42
N PRO A 304 4.49 15.79 23.38
CA PRO A 304 5.69 16.61 23.23
C PRO A 304 7.00 15.82 23.07
N ASP A 305 7.01 14.58 23.55
CA ASP A 305 8.12 13.63 23.53
C ASP A 305 8.27 12.90 22.18
N ARG A 306 7.44 13.23 21.17
CA ARG A 306 7.40 12.52 19.89
C ARG A 306 7.81 13.42 18.74
N PRO A 307 8.49 12.86 17.71
CA PRO A 307 8.77 13.62 16.51
C PRO A 307 7.46 14.15 15.92
N PRO A 308 7.43 15.41 15.45
CA PRO A 308 6.22 16.02 14.88
C PRO A 308 5.87 15.36 13.53
N HIS A 309 5.25 14.18 13.59
CA HIS A 309 4.68 13.52 12.43
C HIS A 309 3.35 14.19 12.07
N ASN A 310 3.42 15.28 11.31
CA ASN A 310 2.24 16.10 10.99
C ASN A 310 1.43 15.56 9.79
N ILE A 311 1.94 14.54 9.09
CA ILE A 311 1.33 14.00 7.86
C ILE A 311 1.37 12.48 7.89
N ILE A 312 0.20 11.85 7.76
CA ILE A 312 0.07 10.42 7.55
C ILE A 312 -0.18 10.18 6.06
N LYS A 313 0.73 9.45 5.42
CA LYS A 313 0.59 9.07 4.01
C LYS A 313 0.09 7.65 3.90
N GLU A 314 -1.11 7.49 3.37
CA GLU A 314 -1.65 6.19 3.03
C GLU A 314 -1.38 5.84 1.56
N ILE A 315 -0.97 4.60 1.29
CA ILE A 315 -0.73 4.09 -0.06
C ILE A 315 -1.62 2.88 -0.31
N HIS A 316 -2.61 3.04 -1.19
CA HIS A 316 -3.44 1.93 -1.67
C HIS A 316 -2.75 1.24 -2.86
N ARG A 317 -2.59 -0.08 -2.78
CA ARG A 317 -2.04 -0.90 -3.87
C ARG A 317 -3.07 -1.93 -4.28
N PHE A 318 -3.51 -1.86 -5.54
CA PHE A 318 -4.43 -2.83 -6.13
C PHE A 318 -3.67 -3.68 -7.15
N ASN A 319 -3.67 -4.99 -6.96
CA ASN A 319 -3.08 -5.92 -7.92
C ASN A 319 -4.13 -6.37 -8.93
N LEU A 320 -3.90 -6.06 -10.21
CA LEU A 320 -4.79 -6.42 -11.32
C LEU A 320 -4.24 -7.57 -12.20
N SER A 321 -3.12 -8.21 -11.82
CA SER A 321 -2.45 -9.22 -12.66
C SER A 321 -3.38 -10.36 -13.07
N LYS A 322 -4.15 -10.89 -12.12
CA LYS A 322 -5.14 -11.96 -12.35
C LYS A 322 -6.27 -11.56 -13.29
N MET A 323 -6.53 -10.26 -13.47
CA MET A 323 -7.50 -9.79 -14.45
C MET A 323 -6.91 -9.81 -15.86
N PHE A 324 -5.63 -9.48 -16.02
CA PHE A 324 -4.94 -9.45 -17.32
C PHE A 324 -4.87 -10.84 -17.96
N GLU A 325 -4.62 -11.88 -17.16
CA GLU A 325 -4.57 -13.28 -17.61
C GLU A 325 -5.85 -13.73 -18.34
N ARG A 326 -7.00 -13.15 -17.98
CA ARG A 326 -8.32 -13.49 -18.53
C ARG A 326 -8.76 -12.57 -19.67
N MET A 327 -7.92 -11.63 -20.10
CA MET A 327 -8.24 -10.73 -21.21
C MET A 327 -7.95 -11.37 -22.57
N ASP A 328 -8.69 -10.94 -23.58
CA ASP A 328 -8.46 -11.35 -24.97
C ASP A 328 -7.13 -10.80 -25.50
N ASN A 329 -6.74 -11.29 -26.68
CA ASN A 329 -5.57 -10.79 -27.39
C ASN A 329 -5.59 -9.25 -27.53
N PRO A 330 -4.45 -8.59 -27.24
CA PRO A 330 -4.36 -7.14 -27.14
C PRO A 330 -4.48 -6.41 -28.48
N VAL A 331 -4.49 -7.15 -29.59
CA VAL A 331 -4.59 -6.64 -30.94
C VAL A 331 -5.67 -7.39 -31.70
N LYS A 332 -6.38 -6.66 -32.57
CA LYS A 332 -7.37 -7.21 -33.49
C LYS A 332 -7.05 -6.72 -34.89
N SER A 333 -6.93 -7.64 -35.84
CA SER A 333 -6.83 -7.28 -37.24
C SER A 333 -8.20 -6.90 -37.79
N MET A 334 -8.29 -5.75 -38.46
CA MET A 334 -9.51 -5.27 -39.08
C MET A 334 -9.21 -4.79 -40.50
N LYS A 335 -10.12 -5.12 -41.41
CA LYS A 335 -10.06 -4.67 -42.80
C LYS A 335 -10.84 -3.37 -42.94
N PHE A 336 -10.20 -2.37 -43.53
CA PHE A 336 -10.78 -1.07 -43.82
C PHE A 336 -10.77 -0.86 -45.33
N TYR A 337 -11.81 -0.22 -45.84
CA TYR A 337 -11.78 0.28 -47.20
C TYR A 337 -11.09 1.64 -47.19
N ASP A 338 -10.00 1.79 -47.94
CA ASP A 338 -9.30 3.06 -48.10
C ASP A 338 -9.85 3.80 -49.34
N PRO A 339 -10.52 4.94 -49.16
CA PRO A 339 -11.13 5.67 -50.27
C PRO A 339 -10.11 6.29 -51.24
N VAL A 340 -8.84 6.45 -50.83
CA VAL A 340 -7.79 7.04 -51.67
C VAL A 340 -7.18 5.99 -52.60
N THR A 341 -6.86 4.82 -52.07
CA THR A 341 -6.26 3.72 -52.84
C THR A 341 -7.31 2.80 -53.47
N GLN A 342 -8.59 2.96 -53.12
CA GLN A 342 -9.73 2.12 -53.52
C GLN A 342 -9.55 0.63 -53.20
N GLN A 343 -8.68 0.30 -52.24
CA GLN A 343 -8.37 -1.07 -51.86
C GLN A 343 -8.80 -1.36 -50.42
N VAL A 344 -8.99 -2.65 -50.15
CA VAL A 344 -9.20 -3.14 -48.79
C VAL A 344 -7.84 -3.29 -48.12
N VAL A 345 -7.60 -2.47 -47.10
CA VAL A 345 -6.36 -2.45 -46.34
C VAL A 345 -6.57 -3.10 -44.98
N GLU A 346 -5.71 -4.04 -44.63
CA GLU A 346 -5.71 -4.66 -43.31
C GLU A 346 -4.87 -3.82 -42.33
N ARG A 347 -5.46 -3.52 -41.16
CA ARG A 347 -4.82 -2.75 -40.09
C ARG A 347 -4.99 -3.45 -38.76
N THR A 348 -3.90 -3.55 -38.02
CA THR A 348 -3.88 -4.06 -36.65
C THR A 348 -4.28 -2.95 -35.68
N ILE A 349 -5.41 -3.12 -34.99
CA ILE A 349 -5.93 -2.14 -34.03
C ILE A 349 -5.71 -2.66 -32.60
N PRO A 350 -5.29 -1.80 -31.66
CA PRO A 350 -5.24 -2.17 -30.25
C PRO A 350 -6.64 -2.43 -29.67
N LYS A 351 -6.81 -3.59 -29.04
CA LYS A 351 -7.99 -3.92 -28.23
C LYS A 351 -7.71 -3.53 -26.78
N VAL A 352 -8.56 -2.67 -26.22
CA VAL A 352 -8.42 -2.18 -24.85
C VAL A 352 -9.71 -2.32 -24.05
N TYR A 353 -9.56 -2.47 -22.74
CA TYR A 353 -10.64 -2.50 -21.76
C TYR A 353 -10.54 -1.24 -20.88
N HIS A 354 -11.70 -0.70 -20.49
CA HIS A 354 -11.78 0.49 -19.64
C HIS A 354 -12.24 0.11 -18.24
N LEU A 355 -11.37 0.29 -17.25
CA LEU A 355 -11.70 0.12 -15.83
C LEU A 355 -11.86 1.50 -15.18
N ASN A 356 -13.06 1.80 -14.68
CA ASN A 356 -13.31 3.06 -13.98
C ASN A 356 -13.05 2.89 -12.49
N VAL A 357 -12.19 3.73 -11.93
CA VAL A 357 -11.86 3.79 -10.51
C VAL A 357 -12.40 5.11 -9.97
N VAL A 358 -13.28 5.03 -8.97
CA VAL A 358 -13.81 6.22 -8.29
C VAL A 358 -13.46 6.11 -6.81
N LEU A 359 -12.71 7.10 -6.32
CA LEU A 359 -12.30 7.21 -4.92
C LEU A 359 -13.12 8.30 -4.26
N SER A 360 -13.72 8.00 -3.12
CA SER A 360 -14.51 8.95 -2.34
C SER A 360 -13.98 8.99 -0.92
N PHE A 361 -13.54 10.17 -0.49
CA PHE A 361 -13.02 10.41 0.85
C PHE A 361 -14.01 11.26 1.62
N THR A 362 -14.48 10.75 2.77
CA THR A 362 -15.44 11.45 3.63
C THR A 362 -14.85 11.56 5.03
N PRO A 363 -14.54 12.77 5.52
CA PRO A 363 -14.14 12.95 6.90
C PRO A 363 -15.32 12.62 7.81
N VAL A 364 -15.07 11.98 8.95
CA VAL A 364 -16.11 11.63 9.93
C VAL A 364 -15.66 12.01 11.34
N LYS A 365 -16.58 12.55 12.17
CA LYS A 365 -16.31 12.87 13.59
C LYS A 365 -16.99 11.90 14.54
N GLY A 366 -16.30 11.61 15.64
CA GLY A 366 -16.87 10.97 16.82
C GLY A 366 -17.27 9.51 16.62
N ARG A 367 -17.77 8.89 17.70
CA ARG A 367 -18.16 7.46 17.69
C ARG A 367 -19.35 7.16 16.79
N LYS A 368 -20.23 8.15 16.57
CA LYS A 368 -21.40 8.06 15.69
C LYS A 368 -21.06 8.16 14.18
N LYS A 369 -19.77 8.31 13.82
CA LYS A 369 -19.28 8.40 12.43
C LYS A 369 -20.03 9.44 11.60
N THR A 370 -20.30 10.61 12.18
CA THR A 370 -21.05 11.65 11.48
C THR A 370 -20.17 12.29 10.42
N PRO A 371 -20.60 12.36 9.14
CA PRO A 371 -19.84 13.00 8.08
C PRO A 371 -19.59 14.48 8.40
N ILE A 372 -18.36 14.94 8.19
CA ILE A 372 -17.98 16.35 8.29
C ILE A 372 -17.65 16.85 6.88
N GLY A 373 -18.38 17.86 6.43
CA GLY A 373 -18.15 18.46 5.12
C GLY A 373 -18.61 17.59 3.95
N LYS A 374 -18.24 18.01 2.73
CA LYS A 374 -18.57 17.31 1.49
C LYS A 374 -17.53 16.24 1.18
N PRO A 375 -17.93 15.08 0.61
CA PRO A 375 -16.98 14.07 0.20
C PRO A 375 -16.10 14.58 -0.95
N SER A 376 -14.80 14.35 -0.85
CA SER A 376 -13.85 14.58 -1.94
C SER A 376 -13.87 13.35 -2.86
N ILE A 377 -14.27 13.55 -4.11
CA ILE A 377 -14.42 12.47 -5.08
C ILE A 377 -13.42 12.66 -6.22
N CYS A 378 -12.51 11.70 -6.37
CA CYS A 378 -11.56 11.62 -7.48
C CYS A 378 -11.95 10.47 -8.41
N LYS A 379 -11.72 10.63 -9.70
CA LYS A 379 -11.98 9.60 -10.69
C LYS A 379 -10.76 9.40 -11.59
N ALA A 380 -10.44 8.13 -11.81
CA ALA A 380 -9.48 7.72 -12.81
C ALA A 380 -10.11 6.65 -13.71
N ARG A 381 -9.76 6.66 -14.98
CA ARG A 381 -10.04 5.57 -15.92
C ARG A 381 -8.71 4.94 -16.29
N LEU A 382 -8.60 3.65 -15.97
CA LEU A 382 -7.48 2.82 -16.37
C LEU A 382 -7.82 2.16 -17.69
N ILE A 383 -6.88 2.24 -18.63
CA ILE A 383 -7.02 1.65 -19.96
C ILE A 383 -6.02 0.54 -20.08
N LEU A 384 -6.54 -0.66 -20.26
CA LEU A 384 -5.88 -1.92 -19.98
C LEU A 384 -5.94 -2.83 -21.20
N ASN A 385 -4.95 -3.70 -21.35
CA ASN A 385 -5.04 -4.88 -22.20
C ASN A 385 -4.33 -6.06 -21.51
N LYS A 386 -4.19 -7.18 -22.21
CA LYS A 386 -3.53 -8.39 -21.68
C LYS A 386 -2.07 -8.18 -21.25
N GLU A 387 -1.38 -7.22 -21.84
CA GLU A 387 0.01 -6.88 -21.50
C GLU A 387 0.11 -5.96 -20.27
N GLY A 388 -1.03 -5.40 -19.80
CA GLY A 388 -1.12 -4.58 -18.60
C GLY A 388 -1.80 -3.22 -18.82
N ILE A 389 -1.37 -2.24 -18.02
CA ILE A 389 -1.93 -0.88 -18.05
C ILE A 389 -1.25 -0.08 -19.16
N LYS A 390 -2.03 0.44 -20.11
CA LYS A 390 -1.54 1.25 -21.24
C LYS A 390 -1.57 2.74 -20.95
N ARG A 391 -2.63 3.23 -20.31
CA ARG A 391 -2.73 4.63 -19.89
C ARG A 391 -3.68 4.83 -18.73
N VAL A 392 -3.51 5.94 -18.05
CA VAL A 392 -4.36 6.40 -16.94
C VAL A 392 -4.90 7.78 -17.32
N GLU A 393 -6.22 7.89 -17.40
CA GLU A 393 -6.93 9.15 -17.62
C GLU A 393 -7.50 9.60 -16.28
N ILE A 394 -7.08 10.76 -15.76
CA ILE A 394 -7.55 11.31 -14.49
C ILE A 394 -8.52 12.44 -14.79
N ASP A 395 -9.73 12.34 -14.23
CA ASP A 395 -10.72 13.42 -14.28
C ASP A 395 -10.62 14.21 -12.96
N ASP A 396 -10.10 15.43 -13.01
CA ASP A 396 -10.10 16.37 -11.87
C ASP A 396 -11.53 16.83 -11.52
#